data_AF-A0A8C9ERC4-F1
#
_entry.id   AF-A0A8C9ERC4-F1
#
_cell.length_a   1.000
_cell.length_b   1.000
_cell.length_c   1.000
_cell.angle_alpha   90.00
_cell.angle_beta   90.00
_cell.angle_gamma   90.00
#
_symmetry.space_group_name_H-M   'P 1'
#
loop_
_entity.id
_entity.type
_entity.pdbx_description
1 polymer ?
#
loop_
_entity_poly.entity_id
_entity_poly.type
_entity_poly.pdbx_seq_one_letter_code
_entity_poly.pdbx_strand_id
1 'polypeptide(L)'
;MEFPDLGAHCSWAACQRLDFLPLKCDACERIFCTDHVAYAQHECTSAYKKDVQVPVCPLCNTPVPVRRGEMPDVVVGEHIDRDCRSDPAQRQRKHQRG
;
A
#
# COMPACT_ATOMS: atom_id res chain seq x y z
N MET A 1 3.99 -9.92 -43.40
CA MET A 1 3.03 -10.14 -42.30
C MET A 1 3.41 -9.18 -41.21
N GLU A 2 2.98 -7.93 -41.34
CA GLU A 2 3.08 -6.91 -40.30
C GLU A 2 2.20 -7.28 -39.10
N PHE A 3 2.76 -7.19 -37.89
CA PHE A 3 2.05 -7.37 -36.61
C PHE A 3 1.36 -6.04 -36.25
N PRO A 4 0.03 -5.91 -36.35
CA PRO A 4 -0.63 -4.60 -36.23
C PRO A 4 -0.72 -4.06 -34.80
N ASP A 5 -0.46 -4.88 -33.78
CA ASP A 5 -0.79 -4.57 -32.37
C ASP A 5 0.35 -4.96 -31.39
N LEU A 6 1.61 -4.73 -31.77
CA LEU A 6 2.73 -4.92 -30.84
C LEU A 6 2.94 -3.66 -29.99
N GLY A 7 2.40 -3.69 -28.77
CA GLY A 7 2.62 -2.66 -27.76
C GLY A 7 1.38 -1.81 -27.47
N ALA A 8 1.51 -0.85 -26.55
CA ALA A 8 0.46 0.13 -26.28
C ALA A 8 1.03 1.53 -26.00
N HIS A 9 0.21 2.54 -26.23
CA HIS A 9 0.60 3.92 -25.97
C HIS A 9 0.50 4.25 -24.48
N CYS A 10 1.49 5.01 -24.00
CA CYS A 10 1.46 5.56 -22.65
C CYS A 10 0.22 6.45 -22.47
N SER A 11 -0.58 6.20 -21.43
CA SER A 11 -1.81 6.95 -21.13
C SER A 11 -1.54 8.37 -20.60
N TRP A 12 -0.27 8.72 -20.37
CA TRP A 12 0.11 10.08 -19.99
C TRP A 12 -0.02 11.02 -21.18
N ALA A 13 -0.75 12.13 -21.01
CA ALA A 13 -1.11 13.04 -22.09
C ALA A 13 0.12 13.68 -22.77
N ALA A 14 1.19 13.94 -22.01
CA ALA A 14 2.40 14.55 -22.53
C ALA A 14 3.38 13.56 -23.21
N CYS A 15 3.20 12.25 -23.03
CA CYS A 15 4.12 11.25 -23.55
C CYS A 15 3.57 10.55 -24.80
N GLN A 16 2.40 9.90 -24.68
CA GLN A 16 1.73 9.13 -25.76
C GLN A 16 2.66 8.19 -26.56
N ARG A 17 3.82 7.81 -26.02
CA ARG A 17 4.80 6.95 -26.70
C ARG A 17 4.28 5.52 -26.78
N LEU A 18 4.46 4.88 -27.94
CA LEU A 18 4.23 3.44 -28.12
C LEU A 18 5.34 2.67 -27.40
N ASP A 19 4.96 1.86 -26.42
CA ASP A 19 5.86 0.99 -25.65
C ASP A 19 5.49 -0.48 -25.93
N PHE A 20 6.49 -1.31 -26.23
CA PHE A 20 6.29 -2.73 -26.53
C PHE A 20 6.06 -3.58 -25.27
N LEU A 21 6.36 -3.05 -24.09
CA LEU A 21 6.09 -3.64 -22.78
C LEU A 21 5.15 -2.72 -21.98
N PRO A 22 3.86 -2.66 -22.35
CA PRO A 22 2.91 -1.81 -21.65
C PRO A 22 2.73 -2.23 -20.19
N LEU A 23 2.90 -1.27 -19.27
CA LEU A 23 2.78 -1.51 -17.83
C LEU A 23 1.45 -0.96 -17.32
N LYS A 24 0.65 -1.81 -16.65
CA LYS A 24 -0.61 -1.40 -16.02
C LYS A 24 -0.34 -0.86 -14.62
N CYS A 25 -0.74 0.39 -14.37
CA CYS A 25 -0.75 0.97 -13.03
C CYS A 25 -1.76 0.23 -12.14
N ASP A 26 -1.35 -0.29 -11.00
CA ASP A 26 -2.22 -1.06 -10.10
C ASP A 26 -3.18 -0.19 -9.25
N ALA A 27 -3.02 1.13 -9.31
CA ALA A 27 -3.85 2.11 -8.62
C ALA A 27 -4.99 2.66 -9.50
N CYS A 28 -4.67 3.14 -10.71
CA CYS A 28 -5.64 3.74 -11.64
C CYS A 28 -5.96 2.86 -12.86
N GLU A 29 -5.32 1.69 -12.97
CA GLU A 29 -5.59 0.67 -14.00
C GLU A 29 -5.29 1.08 -15.45
N ARG A 30 -4.65 2.24 -15.64
CA ARG A 30 -4.20 2.74 -16.94
C ARG A 30 -2.83 2.17 -17.35
N ILE A 31 -2.56 2.19 -18.65
CA ILE A 31 -1.32 1.68 -19.24
C ILE A 31 -0.31 2.80 -19.41
N PHE A 32 0.94 2.59 -19.01
CA PHE A 32 2.03 3.55 -19.13
C PHE A 32 3.30 2.88 -19.66
N CYS A 33 4.21 3.68 -20.21
CA CYS A 33 5.57 3.23 -20.52
C CYS A 33 6.41 3.10 -19.24
N THR A 34 7.57 2.47 -19.37
CA THR A 34 8.55 2.28 -18.28
C THR A 34 8.89 3.57 -17.50
N ASP A 35 8.97 4.70 -18.19
CA ASP A 35 9.30 6.00 -17.60
C ASP A 35 8.12 6.73 -16.93
N HIS A 36 6.87 6.30 -17.15
CA HIS A 36 5.68 6.98 -16.62
C HIS A 36 4.80 6.07 -15.76
N VAL A 37 5.21 4.83 -15.49
CA VAL A 37 4.44 3.88 -14.67
C VAL A 37 4.40 4.27 -13.20
N ALA A 38 5.39 5.00 -12.68
CA ALA A 38 5.38 5.42 -11.28
C ALA A 38 4.29 6.46 -11.05
N TYR A 39 3.60 6.36 -9.91
CA TYR A 39 2.43 7.20 -9.61
C TYR A 39 2.70 8.69 -9.69
N ALA A 40 3.91 9.13 -9.31
CA ALA A 40 4.31 10.54 -9.35
C ALA A 40 4.52 11.06 -10.79
N GLN A 41 4.92 10.20 -11.72
CA GLN A 41 5.27 10.59 -13.10
C GLN A 41 4.03 10.81 -13.98
N HIS A 42 2.91 10.19 -13.64
CA HIS A 42 1.63 10.35 -14.35
C HIS A 42 0.54 10.99 -13.50
N GLU A 43 0.91 11.66 -12.40
CA GLU A 43 0.00 12.35 -11.49
C GLU A 43 -1.21 11.47 -11.12
N CYS A 44 -0.93 10.26 -10.61
CA CYS A 44 -1.93 9.23 -10.42
C CYS A 44 -3.04 9.67 -9.45
N THR A 45 -4.23 9.90 -9.99
CA THR A 45 -5.43 10.29 -9.22
C THR A 45 -5.88 9.24 -8.20
N SER A 46 -5.41 7.99 -8.32
CA SER A 46 -5.73 6.89 -7.41
C SER A 46 -4.56 6.43 -6.54
N ALA A 47 -3.43 7.16 -6.52
CA ALA A 47 -2.25 6.81 -5.71
C ALA A 47 -2.60 6.56 -4.24
N TYR A 48 -3.49 7.39 -3.68
CA TYR A 48 -3.96 7.28 -2.29
C TYR A 48 -4.54 5.90 -1.91
N LYS A 49 -4.99 5.09 -2.89
CA LYS A 49 -5.48 3.72 -2.63
C LYS A 49 -4.35 2.75 -2.28
N LYS A 50 -3.10 3.15 -2.50
CA LYS A 50 -1.87 2.37 -2.30
C LYS A 50 -0.96 2.96 -1.23
N ASP A 51 -1.21 4.19 -0.80
CA ASP A 51 -0.64 4.79 0.41
C ASP A 51 -1.17 4.11 1.68
N VAL A 52 -0.75 2.86 1.92
CA VAL A 52 -1.05 2.12 3.15
C VAL A 52 -0.08 2.60 4.23
N GLN A 53 -0.60 3.35 5.20
CA GLN A 53 0.15 3.72 6.38
C GLN A 53 0.08 2.59 7.41
N VAL A 54 1.23 2.07 7.82
CA VAL A 54 1.33 1.04 8.85
C VAL A 54 1.45 1.74 10.22
N PRO A 55 0.44 1.67 11.10
CA PRO A 55 0.54 2.27 12.42
C PRO A 55 1.60 1.56 13.26
N VAL A 56 2.21 2.30 14.17
CA VAL A 56 3.18 1.78 15.13
C VAL A 56 2.51 1.68 16.49
N CYS A 57 2.72 0.55 17.18
CA CYS A 57 2.24 0.42 18.55
C CYS A 57 3.00 1.38 19.47
N PRO A 58 2.29 2.25 20.23
CA PRO A 58 2.94 3.27 21.07
C PRO A 58 3.68 2.69 22.28
N LEU A 59 3.45 1.42 22.63
CA LEU A 59 4.06 0.78 23.80
C LEU A 59 5.34 0.00 23.47
N CYS A 60 5.38 -0.69 22.33
CA CYS A 60 6.49 -1.56 21.93
C CYS A 60 7.25 -1.05 20.71
N ASN A 61 6.79 0.05 20.10
CA ASN A 61 7.34 0.63 18.89
C ASN A 61 7.44 -0.35 17.70
N THR A 62 6.64 -1.43 17.71
CA THR A 62 6.58 -2.42 16.64
C THR A 62 5.52 -2.01 15.61
N PRO A 63 5.81 -2.08 14.30
CA PRO A 63 4.81 -1.82 13.27
C PRO A 63 3.70 -2.87 13.33
N VAL A 64 2.45 -2.42 13.36
CA VAL A 64 1.28 -3.29 13.45
C VAL A 64 0.62 -3.36 12.06
N PRO A 65 0.63 -4.51 11.38
CA PRO A 65 0.06 -4.64 10.05
C PRO A 65 -1.47 -4.50 10.11
N VAL A 66 -2.02 -3.58 9.31
CA VAL A 66 -3.47 -3.34 9.19
C VAL A 66 -3.93 -3.82 7.81
N ARG A 67 -4.99 -4.63 7.74
CA ARG A 67 -5.55 -5.03 6.44
C ARG A 67 -6.43 -3.94 5.86
N ARG A 68 -6.65 -4.01 4.54
CA ARG A 68 -7.57 -3.09 3.86
C ARG A 68 -8.97 -3.21 4.44
N GLY A 69 -9.51 -2.12 4.96
CA GLY A 69 -10.84 -2.05 5.57
C GLY A 69 -10.85 -2.16 7.10
N GLU A 70 -9.72 -2.45 7.73
CA GLU A 70 -9.61 -2.43 9.19
C GLU A 70 -9.22 -1.03 9.70
N MET A 71 -9.73 -0.65 10.87
CA MET A 71 -9.40 0.63 11.50
C MET A 71 -8.05 0.51 12.24
N PRO A 72 -7.07 1.40 11.97
CA PRO A 72 -5.74 1.35 12.59
C PRO A 72 -5.79 1.29 14.13
N ASP A 73 -6.64 2.10 14.76
CA ASP A 73 -6.77 2.15 16.21
C ASP A 73 -7.25 0.83 16.82
N VAL A 74 -8.19 0.16 16.15
CA VAL A 74 -8.74 -1.12 16.61
C VAL A 74 -7.67 -2.22 16.54
N VAL A 75 -6.93 -2.29 15.44
CA VAL A 75 -5.87 -3.30 15.25
C VAL A 75 -4.70 -3.06 16.22
N VAL A 76 -4.31 -1.80 16.43
CA VAL A 76 -3.28 -1.46 17.43
C VAL A 76 -3.76 -1.79 18.85
N GLY A 77 -5.03 -1.51 19.17
CA GLY A 77 -5.64 -1.90 20.44
C GLY A 77 -5.60 -3.41 20.65
N GLU A 78 -6.06 -4.20 19.68
CA GLU A 78 -6.03 -5.66 19.78
C GLU A 78 -4.59 -6.19 19.93
N HIS A 79 -3.63 -5.61 19.21
CA HIS A 79 -2.22 -5.91 19.41
C HIS A 79 -1.78 -5.63 20.86
N ILE A 80 -2.11 -4.47 21.43
CA ILE A 80 -1.80 -4.12 22.83
C ILE A 80 -2.34 -5.19 23.78
N ASP A 81 -3.59 -5.59 23.59
CA ASP A 81 -4.28 -6.55 24.46
C ASP A 81 -3.80 -8.00 24.31
N ARG A 82 -3.38 -8.43 23.11
CA ARG A 82 -3.15 -9.86 22.80
C ARG A 82 -1.73 -10.25 22.38
N ASP A 83 -0.95 -9.32 21.81
CA ASP A 83 0.35 -9.65 21.21
C ASP A 83 1.51 -8.75 21.66
N CYS A 84 1.23 -7.61 22.28
CA CYS A 84 2.24 -6.65 22.71
C CYS A 84 3.13 -7.20 23.82
N ARG A 85 4.44 -7.12 23.59
CA ARG A 85 5.49 -7.63 24.49
C ARG A 85 6.06 -6.57 25.42
N SER A 86 5.51 -5.36 25.44
CA SER A 86 5.95 -4.31 26.36
C SER A 86 5.65 -4.72 27.80
N ASP A 87 6.56 -4.36 28.71
CA ASP A 87 6.39 -4.56 30.15
C ASP A 87 5.01 -4.13 30.69
N PRO A 88 4.48 -2.92 30.39
CA PRO A 88 3.14 -2.53 30.83
C PRO A 88 2.03 -3.47 30.33
N ALA A 89 2.09 -3.90 29.07
CA ALA A 89 1.09 -4.81 28.48
C ALA A 89 1.17 -6.21 29.11
N GLN A 90 2.38 -6.72 29.37
CA GLN A 90 2.58 -8.02 30.01
C GLN A 90 2.12 -8.03 31.47
N ARG A 91 2.35 -6.93 32.22
CA ARG A 91 1.93 -6.80 33.63
C ARG A 91 0.40 -6.77 33.77
N GLN A 92 -0.30 -6.10 32.86
CA GLN A 92 -1.77 -6.02 32.87
C GLN A 92 -2.43 -7.40 32.69
N ARG A 93 -1.89 -8.24 31.80
CA ARG A 93 -2.39 -9.61 31.59
C ARG A 93 -2.12 -10.56 32.74
N LYS A 94 -1.03 -10.37 33.47
CA LYS A 94 -0.74 -11.14 34.69
C LYS A 94 -1.74 -10.83 35.79
N HIS A 95 -2.19 -9.57 35.89
CA HIS A 95 -3.19 -9.14 36.88
C HIS A 95 -4.61 -9.66 36.58
N GLN A 96 -5.00 -9.78 35.32
CA GLN A 96 -6.33 -10.28 34.92
C GLN A 96 -6.51 -11.80 35.07
N ARG A 97 -5.43 -12.54 35.32
CA ARG A 97 -5.42 -14.01 35.50
C ARG A 97 -5.37 -14.45 36.96
N GLY A 98 -5.45 -13.50 37.91
CA GLY A 98 -5.42 -13.75 39.36
C GLY A 98 -6.79 -13.69 40.00
#